data_AF-X1QKS2-F1
#
_entry.id   AF-X1QKS2-F1
#
_cell.length_a   1.000
_cell.length_b   1.000
_cell.length_c   1.000
_cell.angle_alpha   90.00
_cell.angle_beta   90.00
_cell.angle_gamma   90.00
#
_symmetry.space_group_name_H-M   'P 1'
#
loop_
_entity.id
_entity.type
_entity.pdbx_description
1 polymer ?
#
loop_
_entity_poly.entity_id
_entity_poly.type
_entity_poly.pdbx_seq_one_letter_code
_entity_poly.pdbx_strand_id
1 'polypeptide(L)'
;MSSIYRKPHILKSEKTMAMPRHIIFFDTETYQETIDNYSTRQRLRLGWACYYRRAYGRHPAKVDWFYFDTHIAFWQFVFEHTAPKVKLWVIARNLTFDFTVVKGWRHLRKAGYKLKFFHNQGTCNIISVRNKSKALVFLDSMNWFVESLEKTGDRIGIKRIAVDYKTCSKSELSAACKNHALIELENFKLFIRFLEGNKVARLCYTRGSTAMAAFLLSHYTTKIYIHNNKQAIDLERESYKGGRVECFYLGVLNNENYYILDVNSLYPFVMRNNPYPVKYKQIKRNITPKSLLASLYSKAVVAKVLIETDLPVYAVRRGRCMFPVGRFWATLCTPELKYAFAHNHIKQVDTCVLYKQENIFRSYVDKFYTLRMDFKSAGVDEYVELCKKMLNSLYGKFGQKGENWSKIGDCPNEPDREELVFNVGGRRATKLRYLLGELFIMRGHGESFDSFPAIAAHVAAYGRMYLWAVMQQAGYGNYFYCDTDSLFVNDKGLHNLENLLDNTALGAIKIIEHTNLINIRGLKDYTIGNREVIKGIRKLAIKVADGVYEQEIWPSFKGLLRRQHPDVYAISTIRKRLSREYTKGTVSPDGVVVPFVFADDY
;
A
#
# COMPACT_ATOMS: atom_id res chain seq x y z
N MET A 1 1.36 -31.27 -14.14
CA MET A 1 1.03 -29.88 -13.74
C MET A 1 2.08 -29.38 -12.78
N SER A 2 2.74 -28.25 -13.08
CA SER A 2 3.76 -27.67 -12.20
C SER A 2 3.15 -27.01 -10.96
N SER A 3 3.82 -27.09 -9.82
CA SER A 3 3.44 -26.42 -8.58
C SER A 3 4.48 -25.38 -8.15
N ILE A 4 4.06 -24.37 -7.40
CA ILE A 4 4.98 -23.48 -6.69
C ILE A 4 5.38 -24.10 -5.34
N TYR A 5 6.51 -23.66 -4.79
CA TYR A 5 6.97 -24.05 -3.45
C TYR A 5 6.11 -23.40 -2.34
N ARG A 6 4.91 -23.93 -2.16
CA ARG A 6 3.93 -23.55 -1.13
C ARG A 6 3.06 -24.77 -0.81
N LYS A 7 2.92 -25.09 0.48
CA LYS A 7 2.02 -26.17 0.92
C LYS A 7 0.56 -25.74 0.74
N PRO A 8 -0.27 -26.46 -0.02
CA PRO A 8 -1.71 -26.21 -0.08
C PRO A 8 -2.34 -26.34 1.31
N HIS A 9 -3.28 -25.46 1.64
CA HIS A 9 -3.92 -25.45 2.94
C HIS A 9 -5.26 -24.71 2.88
N ILE A 10 -6.01 -24.80 3.97
CA ILE A 10 -7.21 -24.01 4.19
C ILE A 10 -6.80 -22.84 5.11
N LEU A 11 -7.25 -21.63 4.80
CA LEU A 11 -7.03 -20.50 5.71
C LEU A 11 -7.59 -20.84 7.10
N LYS A 12 -6.85 -20.47 8.14
CA LYS A 12 -7.21 -20.75 9.52
C LYS A 12 -7.95 -19.55 10.11
N SER A 13 -9.02 -19.81 10.84
CA SER A 13 -9.66 -18.78 11.64
C SER A 13 -8.69 -18.22 12.68
N GLU A 14 -8.80 -16.92 12.91
CA GLU A 14 -8.10 -16.25 14.00
C GLU A 14 -8.89 -16.44 15.29
N LYS A 15 -8.19 -16.59 16.42
CA LYS A 15 -8.80 -16.84 17.74
C LYS A 15 -8.32 -15.86 18.81
N THR A 16 -7.35 -15.00 18.48
CA THR A 16 -6.75 -14.10 19.47
C THR A 16 -7.02 -12.63 19.16
N MET A 17 -7.18 -11.85 20.24
CA MET A 17 -7.19 -10.39 20.24
C MET A 17 -5.92 -9.83 20.93
N ALA A 18 -4.83 -10.59 20.92
CA ALA A 18 -3.59 -10.21 21.58
C ALA A 18 -3.08 -8.82 21.15
N MET A 19 -2.64 -8.06 22.14
CA MET A 19 -2.04 -6.74 21.97
C MET A 19 -0.63 -6.76 22.56
N PRO A 20 0.31 -5.97 22.01
CA PRO A 20 1.63 -5.83 22.61
C PRO A 20 1.52 -5.25 24.01
N ARG A 21 2.26 -5.81 24.96
CA ARG A 21 2.26 -5.35 26.36
C ARG A 21 3.37 -4.33 26.63
N HIS A 22 4.55 -4.54 26.07
CA HIS A 22 5.75 -3.73 26.30
C HIS A 22 6.12 -3.00 25.01
N ILE A 23 6.14 -1.68 25.07
CA ILE A 23 6.31 -0.82 23.90
C ILE A 23 7.24 0.34 24.28
N ILE A 24 8.14 0.73 23.38
CA ILE A 24 8.88 1.99 23.44
C ILE A 24 8.46 2.83 22.24
N PHE A 25 8.15 4.09 22.47
CA PHE A 25 8.04 5.12 21.45
C PHE A 25 9.25 6.03 21.56
N PHE A 26 9.82 6.46 20.45
CA PHE A 26 10.94 7.40 20.49
C PHE A 26 10.96 8.30 19.27
N ASP A 27 11.60 9.45 19.45
CA ASP A 27 11.83 10.47 18.43
C ASP A 27 13.23 11.06 18.64
N THR A 28 13.86 11.52 17.55
CA THR A 28 15.21 12.07 17.58
C THR A 28 15.32 13.39 16.83
N GLU A 29 16.14 14.26 17.38
CA GLU A 29 16.54 15.51 16.75
C GLU A 29 18.03 15.48 16.42
N THR A 30 18.40 16.15 15.33
CA THR A 30 19.74 16.01 14.74
C THR A 30 20.45 17.33 14.48
N TYR A 31 21.77 17.29 14.56
CA TYR A 31 22.63 18.26 13.90
C TYR A 31 22.68 17.95 12.41
N GLN A 32 22.58 19.01 11.61
CA GLN A 32 22.72 18.95 10.15
C GLN A 32 24.14 19.37 9.79
N GLU A 33 24.91 18.44 9.24
CA GLU A 33 26.29 18.65 8.81
C GLU A 33 26.36 18.56 7.28
N THR A 34 26.62 19.68 6.61
CA THR A 34 26.82 19.70 5.15
C THR A 34 28.03 18.84 4.79
N ILE A 35 27.84 17.83 3.95
CA ILE A 35 28.91 16.96 3.43
C ILE A 35 29.47 17.57 2.14
N ASP A 36 28.56 17.96 1.25
CA ASP A 36 28.84 18.57 -0.05
C ASP A 36 27.68 19.51 -0.44
N ASN A 37 27.75 20.14 -1.62
CA ASN A 37 26.73 21.09 -2.11
C ASN A 37 25.32 20.49 -2.25
N TYR A 38 25.17 19.17 -2.20
CA TYR A 38 23.91 18.47 -2.44
C TYR A 38 23.52 17.51 -1.31
N SER A 39 24.35 17.34 -0.27
CA SER A 39 24.16 16.31 0.75
C SER A 39 24.37 16.81 2.18
N THR A 40 23.42 16.50 3.06
CA THR A 40 23.43 16.89 4.47
C THR A 40 23.34 15.66 5.36
N ARG A 41 24.41 15.40 6.14
CA ARG A 41 24.46 14.34 7.14
C ARG A 41 23.64 14.72 8.36
N GLN A 42 22.93 13.74 8.91
CA GLN A 42 22.13 13.86 10.12
C GLN A 42 22.84 13.10 11.26
N ARG A 43 23.21 13.82 12.32
CA ARG A 43 23.85 13.24 13.52
C ARG A 43 23.00 13.53 14.74
N LEU A 44 22.80 12.54 15.61
CA LEU A 44 22.01 12.69 16.84
C LEU A 44 22.46 13.92 17.64
N ARG A 45 21.50 14.77 17.99
CA ARG A 45 21.65 15.92 18.89
C ARG A 45 21.02 15.62 20.25
N LEU A 46 19.74 15.21 20.24
CA LEU A 46 18.99 14.77 21.40
C LEU A 46 17.83 13.87 20.97
N GLY A 47 17.16 13.25 21.92
CA GLY A 47 15.94 12.49 21.69
C GLY A 47 15.19 12.20 22.99
N TRP A 48 13.95 11.75 22.83
CA TRP A 48 13.13 11.26 23.92
C TRP A 48 12.62 9.86 23.60
N ALA A 49 12.66 8.99 24.60
CA ALA A 49 12.03 7.68 24.57
C ALA A 49 10.98 7.58 25.68
N CYS A 50 9.87 6.92 25.38
CA CYS A 50 8.83 6.59 26.33
C CYS A 50 8.58 5.09 26.32
N TYR A 51 8.95 4.42 27.41
CA TYR A 51 8.51 3.05 27.64
C TYR A 51 7.09 3.04 28.20
N TYR A 52 6.21 2.28 27.56
CA TYR A 52 4.85 2.04 27.97
C TYR A 52 4.61 0.54 28.17
N ARG A 53 4.27 0.17 29.40
CA ARG A 53 3.74 -1.15 29.74
C ARG A 53 2.25 -1.03 30.01
N ARG A 54 1.44 -1.69 29.19
CA ARG A 54 -0.01 -1.79 29.41
C ARG A 54 -0.32 -2.50 30.72
N ALA A 55 -1.44 -2.14 31.36
CA ALA A 55 -1.93 -2.83 32.55
C ALA A 55 -2.19 -4.33 32.25
N TYR A 56 -1.93 -5.21 33.21
CA TYR A 56 -2.23 -6.63 33.10
C TYR A 56 -2.38 -7.27 34.47
N GLY A 57 -3.41 -8.09 34.66
CA GLY A 57 -3.74 -8.65 35.98
C GLY A 57 -3.88 -7.54 37.01
N ARG A 58 -3.11 -7.61 38.10
CA ARG A 58 -3.07 -6.59 39.17
C ARG A 58 -2.02 -5.50 38.94
N HIS A 59 -1.24 -5.57 37.86
CA HIS A 59 -0.20 -4.59 37.59
C HIS A 59 -0.79 -3.39 36.83
N PRO A 60 -0.69 -2.17 37.39
CA PRO A 60 -1.12 -0.97 36.69
C PRO A 60 -0.22 -0.71 35.47
N ALA A 61 -0.74 0.12 34.56
CA ALA A 61 0.05 0.61 33.45
C ALA A 61 1.28 1.37 33.98
N LYS A 62 2.44 1.19 33.34
CA LYS A 62 3.67 1.93 33.63
C LYS A 62 4.04 2.79 32.43
N VAL A 63 4.41 4.04 32.68
CA VAL A 63 4.96 4.98 31.70
C VAL A 63 6.30 5.47 32.25
N ASP A 64 7.35 5.41 31.44
CA ASP A 64 8.70 5.80 31.81
C ASP A 64 9.31 6.65 30.70
N TRP A 65 9.57 7.93 30.99
CA TRP A 65 10.12 8.89 30.02
C TRP A 65 11.61 9.06 30.24
N PHE A 66 12.37 8.98 29.15
CA PHE A 66 13.82 9.04 29.17
C PHE A 66 14.34 9.99 28.11
N TYR A 67 15.06 11.02 28.55
CA TYR A 67 15.82 11.90 27.68
C TYR A 67 17.18 11.27 27.36
N PHE A 68 17.67 11.45 26.14
CA PHE A 68 19.02 11.05 25.75
C PHE A 68 19.63 12.02 24.75
N ASP A 69 20.94 12.20 24.80
CA ASP A 69 21.73 12.92 23.78
C ASP A 69 22.86 12.07 23.19
N THR A 70 22.96 10.81 23.62
CA THR A 70 23.84 9.83 23.00
C THR A 70 23.04 8.60 22.59
N HIS A 71 23.45 7.99 21.48
CA HIS A 71 22.86 6.72 21.05
C HIS A 71 23.14 5.60 22.08
N ILE A 72 24.22 5.69 22.87
CA ILE A 72 24.56 4.70 23.89
C ILE A 72 23.49 4.70 25.00
N ALA A 73 23.13 5.87 25.50
CA ALA A 73 22.08 6.04 26.51
C ALA A 73 20.73 5.50 26.01
N PHE A 74 20.35 5.79 24.76
CA PHE A 74 19.13 5.23 24.16
C PHE A 74 19.12 3.70 24.18
N TRP A 75 20.22 3.06 23.75
CA TRP A 75 20.27 1.59 23.71
C TRP A 75 20.34 0.93 25.09
N GLN A 76 20.97 1.58 26.07
CA GLN A 76 20.89 1.15 27.48
C GLN A 76 19.43 1.10 27.94
N PHE A 77 18.68 2.18 27.73
CA PHE A 77 17.25 2.26 28.06
C PHE A 77 16.43 1.17 27.36
N VAL A 78 16.67 0.91 26.07
CA VAL A 78 15.98 -0.17 25.33
C VAL A 78 16.29 -1.53 25.94
N PHE A 79 17.55 -1.83 26.25
CA PHE A 79 17.95 -3.15 26.76
C PHE A 79 17.50 -3.41 28.20
N GLU A 80 17.47 -2.39 29.05
CA GLU A 80 16.90 -2.45 30.41
C GLU A 80 15.43 -2.85 30.39
N HIS A 81 14.67 -2.34 29.42
CA HIS A 81 13.26 -2.65 29.23
C HIS A 81 13.00 -3.95 28.43
N THR A 82 14.06 -4.62 27.96
CA THR A 82 13.93 -5.87 27.21
C THR A 82 14.00 -7.08 28.14
N ALA A 83 12.85 -7.74 28.35
CA ALA A 83 12.74 -8.92 29.20
C ALA A 83 12.79 -10.25 28.40
N PRO A 84 13.24 -11.36 29.02
CA PRO A 84 13.13 -12.70 28.42
C PRO A 84 11.67 -13.10 28.16
N LYS A 85 11.44 -13.94 27.14
CA LYS A 85 10.12 -14.51 26.75
C LYS A 85 9.05 -13.49 26.32
N VAL A 86 9.30 -12.20 26.47
CA VAL A 86 8.41 -11.11 26.06
C VAL A 86 9.06 -10.33 24.92
N LYS A 87 8.29 -10.06 23.87
CA LYS A 87 8.75 -9.24 22.75
C LYS A 87 8.54 -7.76 23.08
N LEU A 88 9.61 -6.98 23.07
CA LEU A 88 9.54 -5.52 23.19
C LEU A 88 9.32 -4.92 21.79
N TRP A 89 8.30 -4.08 21.67
CA TRP A 89 8.01 -3.33 20.45
C TRP A 89 8.66 -1.96 20.55
N VAL A 90 9.40 -1.53 19.54
CA VAL A 90 10.05 -0.22 19.49
C VAL A 90 9.54 0.50 18.26
N ILE A 91 8.90 1.65 18.45
CA ILE A 91 8.11 2.33 17.41
C ILE A 91 8.60 3.76 17.26
N ALA A 92 8.82 4.16 16.02
CA ALA A 92 9.07 5.56 15.63
C ALA A 92 8.32 5.85 14.33
N ARG A 93 8.07 7.13 14.05
CA ARG A 93 7.53 7.56 12.76
C ARG A 93 8.66 7.72 11.77
N ASN A 94 8.53 7.13 10.57
CA ASN A 94 9.63 7.08 9.61
C ASN A 94 10.88 6.43 10.23
N LEU A 95 10.69 5.26 10.84
CA LEU A 95 11.66 4.51 11.64
C LEU A 95 13.07 4.46 11.03
N THR A 96 13.18 4.44 9.70
CA THR A 96 14.49 4.42 9.02
C THR A 96 15.39 5.57 9.48
N PHE A 97 14.84 6.77 9.67
CA PHE A 97 15.58 7.94 10.13
C PHE A 97 16.12 7.71 11.54
N ASP A 98 15.22 7.58 12.53
CA ASP A 98 15.60 7.51 13.95
C ASP A 98 16.46 6.28 14.24
N PHE A 99 16.12 5.13 13.66
CA PHE A 99 16.89 3.90 13.83
C PHE A 99 18.34 4.04 13.35
N THR A 100 18.57 4.72 12.22
CA THR A 100 19.91 4.95 11.70
C THR A 100 20.66 6.00 12.53
N VAL A 101 19.98 7.08 12.95
CA VAL A 101 20.56 8.13 13.79
C VAL A 101 21.05 7.57 15.13
N VAL A 102 20.29 6.65 15.74
CA VAL A 102 20.69 5.94 16.98
C VAL A 102 21.59 4.71 16.71
N LYS A 103 22.13 4.54 15.50
CA LYS A 103 23.08 3.47 15.14
C LYS A 103 22.56 2.05 15.39
N GLY A 104 21.32 1.80 14.98
CA GLY A 104 20.62 0.59 15.41
C GLY A 104 21.25 -0.72 14.96
N TRP A 105 21.80 -0.79 13.75
CA TRP A 105 22.48 -2.00 13.28
C TRP A 105 23.73 -2.30 14.12
N ARG A 106 24.55 -1.27 14.40
CA ARG A 106 25.74 -1.37 15.26
C ARG A 106 25.44 -1.92 16.64
N HIS A 107 24.44 -1.37 17.35
CA HIS A 107 24.13 -1.80 18.73
C HIS A 107 23.47 -3.16 18.79
N LEU A 108 22.58 -3.48 17.85
CA LEU A 108 21.99 -4.82 17.76
C LEU A 108 23.05 -5.88 17.49
N ARG A 109 23.99 -5.63 16.58
CA ARG A 109 25.13 -6.52 16.31
C ARG A 109 25.97 -6.72 17.56
N LYS A 110 26.37 -5.62 18.23
CA LYS A 110 27.18 -5.68 19.47
C LYS A 110 26.49 -6.49 20.57
N ALA A 111 25.16 -6.39 20.68
CA ALA A 111 24.35 -7.13 21.64
C ALA A 111 23.99 -8.57 21.21
N GLY A 112 24.58 -9.06 20.10
CA GLY A 112 24.41 -10.44 19.64
C GLY A 112 23.01 -10.77 19.10
N TYR A 113 22.25 -9.77 18.66
CA TYR A 113 20.96 -10.00 18.01
C TYR A 113 21.14 -10.50 16.59
N LYS A 114 20.26 -11.42 16.19
CA LYS A 114 20.20 -12.02 14.85
C LYS A 114 18.87 -11.72 14.19
N LEU A 115 18.87 -11.70 12.86
CA LEU A 115 17.70 -11.29 12.09
C LEU A 115 16.66 -12.41 12.07
N LYS A 116 15.42 -12.07 12.44
CA LYS A 116 14.26 -12.98 12.29
C LYS A 116 13.39 -12.59 11.11
N PHE A 117 13.20 -11.30 10.89
CA PHE A 117 12.42 -10.80 9.77
C PHE A 117 12.84 -9.37 9.45
N PHE A 118 12.99 -9.06 8.17
CA PHE A 118 13.26 -7.73 7.69
C PHE A 118 12.37 -7.42 6.49
N HIS A 119 11.67 -6.30 6.56
CA HIS A 119 10.88 -5.79 5.46
C HIS A 119 11.01 -4.26 5.41
N ASN A 120 11.31 -3.74 4.23
CA ASN A 120 11.37 -2.32 3.91
C ASN A 120 10.75 -2.12 2.53
N GLN A 121 9.60 -1.46 2.45
CA GLN A 121 9.01 -1.04 1.18
C GLN A 121 8.11 0.17 1.37
N GLY A 122 8.41 1.26 0.66
CA GLY A 122 7.69 2.52 0.82
C GLY A 122 7.79 3.03 2.25
N THR A 123 6.65 3.21 2.91
CA THR A 123 6.55 3.64 4.32
C THR A 123 6.43 2.48 5.30
N CYS A 124 6.57 1.23 4.82
CA CYS A 124 6.43 0.04 5.64
C CYS A 124 7.81 -0.47 6.08
N ASN A 125 8.14 -0.35 7.37
CA ASN A 125 9.39 -0.85 7.94
C ASN A 125 9.11 -1.81 9.10
N ILE A 126 9.72 -2.99 9.03
CA ILE A 126 9.66 -4.02 10.08
C ILE A 126 11.04 -4.65 10.22
N ILE A 127 11.63 -4.54 11.41
CA ILE A 127 12.87 -5.22 11.78
C ILE A 127 12.58 -6.07 13.02
N SER A 128 12.50 -7.39 12.86
CA SER A 128 12.34 -8.33 13.97
C SER A 128 13.68 -9.03 14.20
N VAL A 129 14.19 -8.92 15.42
CA VAL A 129 15.46 -9.52 15.82
C VAL A 129 15.32 -10.30 17.12
N ARG A 130 16.19 -11.28 17.28
CA ARG A 130 16.20 -12.13 18.47
C ARG A 130 17.62 -12.54 18.83
N ASN A 131 17.92 -12.59 20.12
CA ASN A 131 19.09 -13.29 20.66
C ASN A 131 18.64 -14.52 21.47
N LYS A 132 19.52 -15.14 22.27
CA LYS A 132 19.23 -16.39 23.00
C LYS A 132 17.87 -16.38 23.72
N SER A 133 17.54 -15.31 24.45
CA SER A 133 16.34 -15.25 25.30
C SER A 133 15.42 -14.04 25.07
N LYS A 134 15.89 -12.99 24.38
CA LYS A 134 15.19 -11.71 24.21
C LYS A 134 14.82 -11.47 22.75
N ALA A 135 13.70 -10.79 22.52
CA ALA A 135 13.21 -10.45 21.18
C ALA A 135 12.77 -8.98 21.10
N LEU A 136 13.20 -8.32 20.03
CA LEU A 136 12.83 -6.94 19.71
C LEU A 136 12.13 -6.91 18.36
N VAL A 137 11.16 -6.01 18.21
CA VAL A 137 10.63 -5.64 16.90
C VAL A 137 10.60 -4.13 16.77
N PHE A 138 11.27 -3.61 15.75
CA PHE A 138 11.22 -2.21 15.36
C PHE A 138 10.18 -2.04 14.27
N LEU A 139 9.26 -1.10 14.46
CA LEU A 139 8.12 -0.86 13.58
C LEU A 139 8.00 0.62 13.25
N ASP A 140 7.71 0.91 11.99
CA ASP A 140 7.27 2.25 11.61
C ASP A 140 5.82 2.46 12.03
N SER A 141 5.51 3.57 12.70
CA SER A 141 4.11 3.91 12.97
C SER A 141 3.32 4.14 11.67
N MET A 142 4.00 4.51 10.57
CA MET A 142 3.40 4.61 9.25
C MET A 142 2.94 3.26 8.68
N ASN A 143 3.31 2.12 9.29
CA ASN A 143 2.72 0.81 8.95
C ASN A 143 1.19 0.79 9.17
N TRP A 144 0.69 1.69 10.02
CA TRP A 144 -0.74 1.87 10.31
C TRP A 144 -1.23 3.27 9.91
N PHE A 145 -0.45 4.31 10.23
CA PHE A 145 -0.86 5.72 10.11
C PHE A 145 -0.06 6.47 9.03
N VAL A 146 -0.44 6.29 7.77
CA VAL A 146 0.21 6.94 6.62
C VAL A 146 -0.24 8.40 6.50
N GLU A 147 0.31 9.27 7.35
CA GLU A 147 0.07 10.72 7.39
C GLU A 147 1.28 11.44 8.05
N SER A 148 1.30 12.77 8.06
CA SER A 148 2.32 13.53 8.81
C SER A 148 2.02 13.51 10.31
N LEU A 149 3.06 13.70 11.13
CA LEU A 149 2.90 13.79 12.59
C LEU A 149 1.95 14.93 12.98
N GLU A 150 2.04 16.07 12.29
CA GLU A 150 1.15 17.22 12.47
C GLU A 150 -0.32 16.84 12.26
N LYS A 151 -0.65 16.16 11.15
CA LYS A 151 -2.00 15.67 10.89
C LYS A 151 -2.47 14.66 11.93
N THR A 152 -1.58 13.78 12.39
CA THR A 152 -1.89 12.86 13.50
C THR A 152 -2.22 13.64 14.77
N GLY A 153 -1.39 14.63 15.12
CA GLY A 153 -1.58 15.49 16.29
C GLY A 153 -2.91 16.25 16.27
N ASP A 154 -3.22 16.89 15.14
CA ASP A 154 -4.50 17.56 14.91
C ASP A 154 -5.68 16.61 15.10
N ARG A 155 -5.60 15.41 14.52
CA ARG A 155 -6.66 14.40 14.57
C ARG A 155 -6.91 13.86 15.99
N ILE A 156 -5.92 13.85 16.86
CA ILE A 156 -6.05 13.34 18.24
C ILE A 156 -6.11 14.45 19.29
N GLY A 157 -6.15 15.72 18.86
CA GLY A 157 -6.20 16.88 19.76
C GLY A 157 -4.88 17.21 20.48
N ILE A 158 -3.73 16.70 20.02
CA ILE A 158 -2.41 16.99 20.58
C ILE A 158 -1.59 17.72 19.52
N LYS A 159 -1.60 19.05 19.56
CA LYS A 159 -0.88 19.87 18.59
C LYS A 159 0.62 19.56 18.60
N ARG A 160 1.18 19.37 17.40
CA ARG A 160 2.63 19.23 17.20
C ARG A 160 3.28 20.57 17.49
N ILE A 161 4.28 20.56 18.37
CA ILE A 161 5.14 21.73 18.59
C ILE A 161 6.09 21.85 17.39
N ALA A 162 5.93 22.90 16.61
CA ALA A 162 6.85 23.26 15.53
C ALA A 162 8.10 23.93 16.11
N VAL A 163 9.24 23.72 15.47
CA VAL A 163 10.54 24.27 15.91
C VAL A 163 11.23 24.89 14.71
N ASP A 164 11.76 26.10 14.88
CA ASP A 164 12.77 26.64 13.97
C ASP A 164 14.14 26.08 14.38
N TYR A 165 14.58 25.05 13.67
CA TYR A 165 15.84 24.36 13.93
C TYR A 165 17.08 25.27 13.88
N LYS A 166 16.99 26.46 13.26
CA LYS A 166 18.10 27.42 13.18
C LYS A 166 18.23 28.27 14.44
N THR A 167 17.13 28.60 15.10
CA THR A 167 17.10 29.60 16.18
C THR A 167 16.68 29.03 17.53
N CYS A 168 16.08 27.84 17.59
CA CYS A 168 15.57 27.27 18.84
C CYS A 168 16.68 26.98 19.87
N SER A 169 16.35 27.21 21.14
CA SER A 169 17.15 26.76 22.28
C SER A 169 17.12 25.23 22.43
N LYS A 170 18.07 24.68 23.18
CA LYS A 170 18.08 23.23 23.51
C LYS A 170 16.81 22.81 24.28
N SER A 171 16.27 23.69 25.12
CA SER A 171 15.08 23.43 25.92
C SER A 171 13.83 23.31 25.05
N GLU A 172 13.62 24.26 24.14
CA GLU A 172 12.49 24.24 23.19
C GLU A 172 12.55 23.02 22.28
N LEU A 173 13.74 22.70 21.75
CA LEU A 173 13.93 21.50 20.92
C LEU A 173 13.64 20.21 21.69
N SER A 174 14.08 20.11 22.94
CA SER A 174 13.81 18.97 23.80
C SER A 174 12.31 18.82 24.10
N ALA A 175 11.63 19.93 24.41
CA ALA A 175 10.18 19.93 24.65
C ALA A 175 9.40 19.49 23.41
N ALA A 176 9.79 19.97 22.23
CA ALA A 176 9.17 19.57 20.97
C ALA A 176 9.39 18.08 20.66
N CYS A 177 10.62 17.58 20.77
CA CYS A 177 10.94 16.17 20.56
C CYS A 177 10.13 15.25 21.50
N LYS A 178 9.98 15.64 22.79
CA LYS A 178 9.12 14.92 23.73
C LYS A 178 7.64 14.93 23.31
N ASN A 179 7.14 16.08 22.85
CA ASN A 179 5.79 16.22 22.31
C ASN A 179 5.57 15.33 21.07
N HIS A 180 6.56 15.20 20.18
CA HIS A 180 6.47 14.35 19.00
C HIS A 180 6.34 12.87 19.38
N ALA A 181 7.16 12.38 20.32
CA ALA A 181 7.03 11.04 20.86
C ALA A 181 5.70 10.81 21.62
N LEU A 182 5.16 11.84 22.28
CA LEU A 182 3.87 11.78 22.98
C LEU A 182 2.70 11.59 22.00
N ILE A 183 2.71 12.29 20.86
CA ILE A 183 1.70 12.14 19.82
C ILE A 183 1.65 10.68 19.33
N GLU A 184 2.80 10.04 19.13
CA GLU A 184 2.86 8.63 18.73
C GLU A 184 2.31 7.69 19.81
N LEU A 185 2.68 7.91 21.07
CA LEU A 185 2.19 7.12 22.21
C LEU A 185 0.66 7.17 22.32
N GLU A 186 0.09 8.37 22.30
CA GLU A 186 -1.36 8.55 22.48
C GLU A 186 -2.16 8.08 21.26
N ASN A 187 -1.66 8.34 20.05
CA ASN A 187 -2.27 7.78 18.83
C ASN A 187 -2.28 6.25 18.84
N PHE A 188 -1.22 5.61 19.34
CA PHE A 188 -1.16 4.15 19.42
C PHE A 188 -2.08 3.59 20.51
N LYS A 189 -2.21 4.28 21.65
CA LYS A 189 -3.19 3.93 22.70
C LYS A 189 -4.62 4.00 22.16
N LEU A 190 -4.97 5.05 21.41
CA LEU A 190 -6.27 5.18 20.73
C LEU A 190 -6.50 4.02 19.77
N PHE A 191 -5.50 3.62 19.00
CA PHE A 191 -5.62 2.49 18.09
C PHE A 191 -5.84 1.17 18.82
N ILE A 192 -5.13 0.90 19.91
CA ILE A 192 -5.38 -0.28 20.75
C ILE A 192 -6.80 -0.24 21.32
N ARG A 193 -7.24 0.91 21.84
CA ARG A 193 -8.59 1.10 22.38
C ARG A 193 -9.65 0.82 21.31
N PHE A 194 -9.46 1.29 20.09
CA PHE A 194 -10.32 0.99 18.95
C PHE A 194 -10.40 -0.52 18.69
N LEU A 195 -9.26 -1.20 18.64
CA LEU A 195 -9.22 -2.63 18.33
C LEU A 195 -9.88 -3.49 19.42
N GLU A 196 -9.62 -3.18 20.69
CA GLU A 196 -10.19 -3.92 21.83
C GLU A 196 -11.67 -3.58 22.05
N GLY A 197 -12.01 -2.29 22.09
CA GLY A 197 -13.36 -1.81 22.35
C GLY A 197 -14.38 -2.24 21.30
N ASN A 198 -13.96 -2.35 20.04
CA ASN A 198 -14.82 -2.78 18.93
C ASN A 198 -14.63 -4.26 18.54
N LYS A 199 -13.90 -5.04 19.36
CA LYS A 199 -13.61 -6.47 19.14
C LYS A 199 -13.18 -6.73 17.69
N VAL A 200 -12.16 -6.00 17.24
CA VAL A 200 -11.73 -5.99 15.83
C VAL A 200 -10.82 -7.16 15.54
N ALA A 201 -9.64 -7.20 16.16
CA ALA A 201 -8.60 -8.20 15.95
C ALA A 201 -7.47 -8.03 16.96
N ARG A 202 -6.55 -9.00 16.98
CA ARG A 202 -5.20 -8.73 17.48
C ARG A 202 -4.47 -7.70 16.62
N LEU A 203 -3.52 -7.01 17.23
CA LEU A 203 -2.66 -6.07 16.51
C LEU A 203 -1.53 -6.80 15.77
N CYS A 204 -1.48 -6.63 14.44
CA CYS A 204 -0.38 -7.07 13.59
C CYS A 204 0.54 -5.90 13.22
N TYR A 205 1.72 -6.21 12.68
CA TYR A 205 2.75 -5.22 12.31
C TYR A 205 2.36 -4.24 11.20
N THR A 206 1.25 -4.47 10.49
CA THR A 206 0.75 -3.58 9.43
C THR A 206 -0.76 -3.52 9.46
N ARG A 207 -1.34 -2.42 8.98
CA ARG A 207 -2.80 -2.29 8.81
C ARG A 207 -3.41 -3.42 7.98
N GLY A 208 -2.74 -3.86 6.91
CA GLY A 208 -3.23 -4.96 6.07
C GLY A 208 -3.25 -6.30 6.80
N SER A 209 -2.22 -6.59 7.59
CA SER A 209 -2.21 -7.81 8.40
C SER A 209 -3.20 -7.74 9.58
N THR A 210 -3.47 -6.55 10.13
CA THR A 210 -4.54 -6.34 11.12
C THR A 210 -5.92 -6.51 10.48
N ALA A 211 -6.12 -6.00 9.27
CA ALA A 211 -7.34 -6.20 8.49
C ALA A 211 -7.61 -7.69 8.19
N MET A 212 -6.58 -8.43 7.79
CA MET A 212 -6.69 -9.89 7.61
C MET A 212 -7.01 -10.61 8.91
N ALA A 213 -6.39 -10.23 10.03
CA ALA A 213 -6.70 -10.81 11.33
C ALA A 213 -8.16 -10.55 11.73
N ALA A 214 -8.69 -9.35 11.48
CA ALA A 214 -10.09 -9.02 11.72
C ALA A 214 -11.04 -9.86 10.86
N PHE A 215 -10.71 -10.01 9.58
CA PHE A 215 -11.45 -10.87 8.66
C PHE A 215 -11.49 -12.32 9.17
N LEU A 216 -10.33 -12.87 9.54
CA LEU A 216 -10.21 -14.25 10.02
C LEU A 216 -10.84 -14.50 11.40
N LEU A 217 -11.02 -13.46 12.23
CA LEU A 217 -11.55 -13.58 13.59
C LEU A 217 -13.08 -13.67 13.59
N SER A 218 -13.76 -12.81 12.83
CA SER A 218 -15.22 -12.66 12.95
C SER A 218 -15.97 -12.73 11.62
N HIS A 219 -15.28 -12.77 10.48
CA HIS A 219 -15.91 -12.69 9.16
C HIS A 219 -15.56 -13.86 8.23
N TYR A 220 -14.71 -14.78 8.67
CA TYR A 220 -14.34 -15.98 7.91
C TYR A 220 -15.41 -17.06 8.02
N THR A 221 -16.53 -16.84 7.31
CA THR A 221 -17.71 -17.73 7.30
C THR A 221 -17.59 -18.88 6.31
N THR A 222 -16.75 -18.74 5.28
CA THR A 222 -16.55 -19.73 4.21
C THR A 222 -15.09 -20.17 4.15
N LYS A 223 -14.84 -21.49 4.08
CA LYS A 223 -13.49 -22.03 3.91
C LYS A 223 -12.87 -21.58 2.58
N ILE A 224 -11.70 -20.94 2.65
CA ILE A 224 -10.89 -20.54 1.50
C ILE A 224 -9.71 -21.51 1.38
N TYR A 225 -9.60 -22.16 0.22
CA TYR A 225 -8.61 -23.19 -0.09
C TYR A 225 -7.48 -22.61 -0.93
N ILE A 226 -6.31 -22.45 -0.31
CA ILE A 226 -5.10 -21.96 -0.95
C ILE A 226 -4.44 -23.12 -1.71
N HIS A 227 -4.38 -23.01 -3.05
CA HIS A 227 -3.74 -24.00 -3.92
C HIS A 227 -2.31 -23.59 -4.29
N ASN A 228 -1.55 -24.49 -4.89
CA ASN A 228 -0.19 -24.25 -5.36
C ASN A 228 0.02 -24.56 -6.85
N ASN A 229 -1.06 -24.76 -7.62
CA ASN A 229 -0.98 -24.96 -9.07
C ASN A 229 -0.36 -23.72 -9.73
N LYS A 230 0.85 -23.87 -10.29
CA LYS A 230 1.62 -22.74 -10.83
C LYS A 230 0.94 -22.11 -12.04
N GLN A 231 0.44 -22.92 -12.97
CA GLN A 231 -0.19 -22.41 -14.20
C GLN A 231 -1.45 -21.59 -13.90
N ALA A 232 -2.25 -22.02 -12.93
CA ALA A 232 -3.39 -21.24 -12.46
C ALA A 232 -2.95 -19.92 -11.84
N ILE A 233 -1.96 -19.95 -10.93
CA ILE A 233 -1.44 -18.76 -10.26
C ILE A 233 -0.82 -17.77 -11.27
N ASP A 234 -0.11 -18.25 -12.28
CA ASP A 234 0.45 -17.40 -13.34
C ASP A 234 -0.70 -16.65 -14.04
N LEU A 235 -1.78 -17.34 -14.41
CA LEU A 235 -2.96 -16.74 -15.04
C LEU A 235 -3.69 -15.77 -14.11
N GLU A 236 -3.83 -16.10 -12.82
CA GLU A 236 -4.40 -15.20 -11.80
C GLU A 236 -3.57 -13.93 -11.62
N ARG A 237 -2.24 -14.03 -11.72
CA ARG A 237 -1.34 -12.89 -11.62
C ARG A 237 -1.34 -12.04 -12.88
N GLU A 238 -1.54 -12.66 -14.03
CA GLU A 238 -1.72 -11.96 -15.30
C GLU A 238 -3.03 -11.17 -15.32
N SER A 239 -4.13 -11.71 -14.79
CA SER A 239 -5.39 -10.95 -14.64
C SER A 239 -5.35 -9.88 -13.55
N TYR A 240 -4.46 -9.99 -12.55
CA TYR A 240 -4.36 -9.01 -11.48
C TYR A 240 -3.73 -7.68 -11.93
N LYS A 241 -4.61 -6.80 -12.39
CA LYS A 241 -4.32 -5.42 -12.82
C LYS A 241 -4.89 -4.44 -11.80
N GLY A 242 -4.30 -3.24 -11.69
CA GLY A 242 -4.75 -2.21 -10.75
C GLY A 242 -6.04 -1.50 -11.21
N GLY A 243 -6.37 -0.38 -10.58
CA GLY A 243 -7.41 0.54 -11.05
C GLY A 243 -7.08 1.16 -12.42
N ARG A 244 -8.12 1.60 -13.13
CA ARG A 244 -7.99 2.36 -14.39
C ARG A 244 -7.52 3.78 -14.07
N VAL A 245 -6.46 4.23 -14.73
CA VAL A 245 -5.97 5.62 -14.60
C VAL A 245 -5.58 6.08 -15.99
N GLU A 246 -6.37 6.98 -16.57
CA GLU A 246 -6.25 7.42 -17.96
C GLU A 246 -6.64 8.89 -18.11
N CYS A 247 -5.98 9.55 -19.05
CA CYS A 247 -6.40 10.86 -19.56
C CYS A 247 -7.24 10.61 -20.81
N PHE A 248 -8.36 11.32 -20.93
CA PHE A 248 -9.19 11.37 -22.13
C PHE A 248 -9.02 12.72 -22.85
N TYR A 249 -8.47 13.70 -22.14
CA TYR A 249 -8.04 14.99 -22.65
C TYR A 249 -6.72 15.41 -21.98
N LEU A 250 -5.85 16.08 -22.74
CA LEU A 250 -4.62 16.71 -22.28
C LEU A 250 -4.60 18.17 -22.73
N GLY A 251 -4.46 19.08 -21.78
CA GLY A 251 -4.52 20.51 -22.04
C GLY A 251 -5.32 21.26 -20.98
N VAL A 252 -5.66 22.51 -21.30
CA VAL A 252 -6.44 23.40 -20.45
C VAL A 252 -7.91 23.33 -20.84
N LEU A 253 -8.74 23.07 -19.84
CA LEU A 253 -10.19 23.07 -19.91
C LEU A 253 -10.69 24.28 -19.12
N ASN A 254 -11.23 25.28 -19.81
CA ASN A 254 -11.62 26.58 -19.24
C ASN A 254 -12.91 27.18 -19.83
N ASN A 255 -13.68 26.38 -20.57
CA ASN A 255 -14.84 26.84 -21.34
C ASN A 255 -16.19 26.44 -20.75
N GLU A 256 -16.20 25.57 -19.73
CA GLU A 256 -17.41 25.01 -19.11
C GLU A 256 -17.19 24.83 -17.59
N ASN A 257 -18.22 24.36 -16.87
CA ASN A 257 -18.04 23.88 -15.50
C ASN A 257 -17.58 22.43 -15.49
N TYR A 258 -16.70 22.11 -14.55
CA TYR A 258 -16.15 20.77 -14.37
C TYR A 258 -16.31 20.30 -12.93
N TYR A 259 -16.60 19.01 -12.79
CA TYR A 259 -16.85 18.36 -11.51
C TYR A 259 -15.92 17.17 -11.34
N ILE A 260 -15.32 17.10 -10.15
CA ILE A 260 -14.44 16.01 -9.76
C ILE A 260 -15.26 15.07 -8.89
N LEU A 261 -15.61 13.93 -9.46
CA LEU A 261 -16.44 12.92 -8.84
C LEU A 261 -15.58 11.84 -8.21
N ASP A 262 -16.04 11.25 -7.10
CA ASP A 262 -15.38 10.16 -6.39
C ASP A 262 -16.42 9.15 -5.89
N VAL A 263 -16.16 7.86 -6.09
CA VAL A 263 -17.06 6.79 -5.62
C VAL A 263 -16.81 6.51 -4.15
N ASN A 264 -17.87 6.56 -3.35
CA ASN A 264 -17.83 6.26 -1.92
C ASN A 264 -17.39 4.81 -1.67
N SER A 265 -16.11 4.65 -1.31
CA SER A 265 -15.52 3.35 -0.95
C SER A 265 -15.71 2.29 -2.05
N LEU A 266 -15.25 2.58 -3.28
CA LEU A 266 -15.38 1.69 -4.44
C LEU A 266 -15.03 0.22 -4.15
N TYR A 267 -13.83 -0.06 -3.61
CA TYR A 267 -13.43 -1.44 -3.35
C TYR A 267 -14.29 -2.13 -2.29
N PRO A 268 -14.58 -1.51 -1.12
CA PRO A 268 -15.57 -2.04 -0.20
C PRO A 268 -16.95 -2.31 -0.82
N PHE A 269 -17.45 -1.41 -1.67
CA PHE A 269 -18.73 -1.58 -2.36
C PHE A 269 -18.72 -2.86 -3.22
N VAL A 270 -17.72 -3.04 -4.08
CA VAL A 270 -17.65 -4.25 -4.91
C VAL A 270 -17.35 -5.50 -4.09
N MET A 271 -16.55 -5.40 -3.02
CA MET A 271 -16.32 -6.48 -2.05
C MET A 271 -17.63 -6.97 -1.44
N ARG A 272 -18.49 -6.04 -0.99
CA ARG A 272 -19.76 -6.37 -0.34
C ARG A 272 -20.74 -7.06 -1.28
N ASN A 273 -20.82 -6.63 -2.53
CA ASN A 273 -21.95 -6.93 -3.41
C ASN A 273 -21.67 -8.04 -4.43
N ASN A 274 -20.50 -8.70 -4.40
CA ASN A 274 -20.11 -9.67 -5.41
C ASN A 274 -19.58 -11.00 -4.84
N PRO A 275 -19.62 -12.10 -5.61
CA PRO A 275 -18.96 -13.35 -5.27
C PRO A 275 -17.47 -13.36 -5.67
N TYR A 276 -16.67 -14.16 -4.94
CA TYR A 276 -15.22 -14.25 -5.09
C TYR A 276 -14.75 -15.71 -5.11
N PRO A 277 -13.65 -16.03 -5.82
CA PRO A 277 -13.11 -17.38 -5.86
C PRO A 277 -12.63 -17.84 -4.46
N VAL A 278 -13.14 -18.97 -3.97
CA VAL A 278 -12.78 -19.53 -2.66
C VAL A 278 -12.04 -20.87 -2.75
N LYS A 279 -12.13 -21.56 -3.89
CA LYS A 279 -11.47 -22.85 -4.11
C LYS A 279 -11.21 -23.09 -5.59
N TYR A 280 -9.94 -23.32 -5.94
CA TYR A 280 -9.55 -23.84 -7.26
C TYR A 280 -10.26 -25.17 -7.53
N LYS A 281 -10.87 -25.30 -8.71
CA LYS A 281 -11.49 -26.55 -9.16
C LYS A 281 -10.66 -27.23 -10.24
N GLN A 282 -10.40 -26.51 -11.33
CA GLN A 282 -9.69 -27.05 -12.49
C GLN A 282 -9.20 -25.94 -13.40
N ILE A 283 -8.16 -26.27 -14.18
CA ILE A 283 -7.71 -25.51 -15.34
C ILE A 283 -8.14 -26.28 -16.59
N LYS A 284 -8.64 -25.57 -17.61
CA LYS A 284 -9.03 -26.14 -18.91
C LYS A 284 -8.32 -25.38 -20.02
N ARG A 285 -7.90 -26.09 -21.04
CA ARG A 285 -7.38 -25.57 -22.31
C ARG A 285 -8.35 -25.93 -23.43
N ASN A 286 -8.36 -25.16 -24.51
CA ASN A 286 -9.20 -25.43 -25.69
C ASN A 286 -10.70 -25.53 -25.34
N ILE A 287 -11.17 -24.74 -24.38
CA ILE A 287 -12.59 -24.69 -24.02
C ILE A 287 -13.34 -23.85 -25.07
N THR A 288 -14.51 -24.32 -25.50
CA THR A 288 -15.34 -23.53 -26.42
C THR A 288 -15.92 -22.30 -25.70
N PRO A 289 -16.12 -21.16 -26.40
CA PRO A 289 -16.77 -19.98 -25.82
C PRO A 289 -18.12 -20.31 -25.14
N LYS A 290 -18.92 -21.20 -25.75
CA LYS A 290 -20.19 -21.68 -25.19
C LYS A 290 -20.02 -22.38 -23.84
N SER A 291 -19.02 -23.26 -23.71
CA SER A 291 -18.74 -23.97 -22.46
C SER A 291 -18.18 -23.05 -21.36
N LEU A 292 -17.39 -22.04 -21.76
CA LEU A 292 -16.91 -21.00 -20.85
C LEU A 292 -18.08 -20.16 -20.32
N LEU A 293 -18.98 -19.71 -21.20
CA LEU A 293 -20.19 -18.96 -20.84
C LEU A 293 -21.07 -19.76 -19.87
N ALA A 294 -21.30 -21.05 -20.15
CA ALA A 294 -22.03 -21.94 -19.25
C ALA A 294 -21.39 -22.02 -17.85
N SER A 295 -20.05 -21.95 -17.76
CA SER A 295 -19.34 -21.97 -16.48
C SER A 295 -19.52 -20.68 -15.67
N LEU A 296 -19.69 -19.52 -16.31
CA LEU A 296 -19.84 -18.21 -15.65
C LEU A 296 -21.14 -18.06 -14.85
N TYR A 297 -22.15 -18.90 -15.10
CA TYR A 297 -23.40 -18.88 -14.34
C TYR A 297 -23.23 -19.30 -12.88
N SER A 298 -22.32 -20.25 -12.60
CA SER A 298 -22.19 -20.84 -11.26
C SER A 298 -20.78 -20.78 -10.68
N LYS A 299 -19.76 -20.41 -11.47
CA LYS A 299 -18.35 -20.42 -11.06
C LYS A 299 -17.72 -19.05 -11.26
N ALA A 300 -16.72 -18.76 -10.42
CA ALA A 300 -15.76 -17.70 -10.74
C ALA A 300 -14.75 -18.25 -11.75
N VAL A 301 -14.28 -17.38 -12.63
CA VAL A 301 -13.41 -17.72 -13.76
C VAL A 301 -12.30 -16.68 -13.93
N VAL A 302 -11.10 -17.16 -14.25
CA VAL A 302 -10.04 -16.35 -14.87
C VAL A 302 -9.70 -17.00 -16.20
N ALA A 303 -9.68 -16.26 -17.30
CA ALA A 303 -9.41 -16.82 -18.62
C ALA A 303 -8.57 -15.90 -19.49
N LYS A 304 -7.66 -16.49 -20.27
CA LYS A 304 -6.97 -15.83 -21.38
C LYS A 304 -7.82 -15.99 -22.64
N VAL A 305 -8.28 -14.87 -23.18
CA VAL A 305 -9.21 -14.81 -24.32
C VAL A 305 -8.71 -13.84 -25.37
N LEU A 306 -8.99 -14.14 -26.63
CA LEU A 306 -8.83 -13.21 -27.73
C LEU A 306 -10.07 -12.33 -27.77
N ILE A 307 -9.86 -11.03 -27.59
CA ILE A 307 -10.87 -10.01 -27.63
C ILE A 307 -10.80 -9.29 -28.97
N GLU A 308 -11.96 -8.94 -29.51
CA GLU A 308 -12.12 -7.93 -30.55
C GLU A 308 -13.19 -6.94 -30.08
N THR A 309 -12.85 -5.65 -30.00
CA THR A 309 -13.76 -4.62 -29.51
C THR A 309 -13.37 -3.23 -30.03
N ASP A 310 -14.34 -2.37 -30.23
CA ASP A 310 -14.20 -0.94 -30.48
C ASP A 310 -14.23 -0.12 -29.17
N LEU A 311 -14.42 -0.77 -28.01
CA LEU A 311 -14.55 -0.13 -26.71
C LEU A 311 -13.28 -0.31 -25.85
N PRO A 312 -12.72 0.77 -25.26
CA PRO A 312 -11.53 0.70 -24.41
C PRO A 312 -11.88 0.24 -22.98
N VAL A 313 -12.32 -1.02 -22.86
CA VAL A 313 -12.84 -1.60 -21.61
C VAL A 313 -11.89 -2.59 -20.93
N TYR A 314 -11.10 -3.36 -21.71
CA TYR A 314 -10.27 -4.44 -21.16
C TYR A 314 -8.85 -3.99 -20.88
N ALA A 315 -8.43 -4.15 -19.62
CA ALA A 315 -7.08 -3.80 -19.23
C ALA A 315 -6.05 -4.80 -19.78
N VAL A 316 -4.99 -4.29 -20.43
CA VAL A 316 -3.81 -5.05 -20.89
C VAL A 316 -2.55 -4.45 -20.26
N ARG A 317 -1.53 -5.28 -19.99
CA ARG A 317 -0.24 -4.82 -19.45
C ARG A 317 0.90 -5.04 -20.46
N ARG A 318 1.32 -3.98 -21.15
CA ARG A 318 2.54 -3.91 -21.97
C ARG A 318 3.44 -2.79 -21.44
N GLY A 319 4.25 -3.10 -20.42
CA GLY A 319 5.02 -2.11 -19.64
C GLY A 319 4.16 -1.27 -18.67
N ARG A 320 3.01 -0.76 -19.14
CA ARG A 320 1.98 -0.05 -18.36
C ARG A 320 0.61 -0.72 -18.53
N CYS A 321 -0.33 -0.42 -17.62
CA CYS A 321 -1.72 -0.85 -17.75
C CYS A 321 -2.47 0.12 -18.67
N MET A 322 -3.03 -0.40 -19.76
CA MET A 322 -3.69 0.37 -20.84
C MET A 322 -5.02 -0.31 -21.21
N PHE A 323 -5.88 0.40 -21.92
CA PHE A 323 -7.20 -0.05 -22.33
C PHE A 323 -7.36 0.12 -23.86
N PRO A 324 -6.71 -0.76 -24.65
CA PRO A 324 -6.72 -0.66 -26.11
C PRO A 324 -8.08 -1.08 -26.71
N VAL A 325 -8.25 -0.76 -27.99
CA VAL A 325 -9.32 -1.26 -28.88
C VAL A 325 -8.71 -2.13 -29.98
N GLY A 326 -9.53 -2.68 -30.87
CA GLY A 326 -9.11 -3.62 -31.91
C GLY A 326 -9.09 -5.06 -31.40
N ARG A 327 -8.13 -5.86 -31.87
CA ARG A 327 -8.05 -7.30 -31.62
C ARG A 327 -6.78 -7.69 -30.88
N PHE A 328 -6.92 -8.29 -29.69
CA PHE A 328 -5.80 -8.59 -28.81
C PHE A 328 -6.09 -9.67 -27.76
N TRP A 329 -5.03 -10.31 -27.25
CA TRP A 329 -5.13 -11.23 -26.12
C TRP A 329 -5.22 -10.49 -24.78
N ALA A 330 -6.17 -10.91 -23.94
CA ALA A 330 -6.30 -10.42 -22.58
C ALA A 330 -6.65 -11.54 -21.60
N THR A 331 -6.03 -11.50 -20.41
CA THR A 331 -6.40 -12.37 -19.29
C THR A 331 -7.38 -11.65 -18.36
N LEU A 332 -8.61 -12.12 -18.33
CA LEU A 332 -9.78 -11.46 -17.74
C LEU A 332 -10.37 -12.24 -16.57
N CYS A 333 -10.97 -11.52 -15.62
CA CYS A 333 -11.75 -12.10 -14.53
C CYS A 333 -13.25 -12.18 -14.86
N THR A 334 -14.00 -12.90 -14.03
CA THR A 334 -15.47 -13.10 -14.16
C THR A 334 -16.27 -11.86 -14.62
N PRO A 335 -16.17 -10.67 -14.00
CA PRO A 335 -16.97 -9.52 -14.44
C PRO A 335 -16.62 -9.01 -15.84
N GLU A 336 -15.33 -9.00 -16.19
CA GLU A 336 -14.86 -8.60 -17.51
C GLU A 336 -15.30 -9.61 -18.58
N LEU A 337 -15.22 -10.92 -18.26
CA LEU A 337 -15.68 -11.99 -19.14
C LEU A 337 -17.19 -11.92 -19.38
N LYS A 338 -17.99 -11.64 -18.35
CA LYS A 338 -19.44 -11.46 -18.47
C LYS A 338 -19.77 -10.29 -19.42
N TYR A 339 -19.10 -9.16 -19.25
CA TYR A 339 -19.25 -8.01 -20.14
C TYR A 339 -18.84 -8.37 -21.58
N ALA A 340 -17.73 -9.09 -21.77
CA ALA A 340 -17.26 -9.52 -23.08
C ALA A 340 -18.20 -10.46 -23.83
N PHE A 341 -18.84 -11.40 -23.12
CA PHE A 341 -19.88 -12.22 -23.73
C PHE A 341 -21.14 -11.44 -24.08
N ALA A 342 -21.58 -10.52 -23.21
CA ALA A 342 -22.77 -9.70 -23.45
C ALA A 342 -22.65 -8.80 -24.69
N HIS A 343 -21.42 -8.42 -25.07
CA HIS A 343 -21.13 -7.57 -26.23
C HIS A 343 -20.47 -8.35 -27.39
N ASN A 344 -20.45 -9.69 -27.33
CA ASN A 344 -19.87 -10.54 -28.37
C ASN A 344 -18.39 -10.24 -28.71
N HIS A 345 -17.61 -9.80 -27.72
CA HIS A 345 -16.20 -9.44 -27.89
C HIS A 345 -15.23 -10.63 -27.88
N ILE A 346 -15.63 -11.80 -27.35
CA ILE A 346 -14.74 -12.97 -27.24
C ILE A 346 -14.72 -13.74 -28.56
N LYS A 347 -13.55 -13.80 -29.21
CA LYS A 347 -13.35 -14.56 -30.46
C LYS A 347 -12.75 -15.93 -30.23
N GLN A 348 -11.89 -16.07 -29.21
CA GLN A 348 -11.24 -17.33 -28.88
C GLN A 348 -10.98 -17.41 -27.37
N VAL A 349 -10.96 -18.63 -26.83
CA VAL A 349 -10.51 -18.93 -25.47
C VAL A 349 -9.29 -19.84 -25.55
N ASP A 350 -8.16 -19.40 -24.98
CA ASP A 350 -6.96 -20.24 -24.89
C ASP A 350 -7.02 -21.15 -23.66
N THR A 351 -7.00 -20.52 -22.48
CA THR A 351 -6.93 -21.22 -21.19
C THR A 351 -7.87 -20.55 -20.19
N CYS A 352 -8.57 -21.34 -19.37
CA CYS A 352 -9.35 -20.82 -18.25
C CYS A 352 -9.12 -21.62 -16.96
N VAL A 353 -9.23 -20.94 -15.82
CA VAL A 353 -9.28 -21.54 -14.50
C VAL A 353 -10.66 -21.31 -13.89
N LEU A 354 -11.25 -22.40 -13.38
CA LEU A 354 -12.57 -22.40 -12.76
C LEU A 354 -12.44 -22.54 -11.25
N TYR A 355 -13.25 -21.78 -10.52
CA TYR A 355 -13.27 -21.75 -9.06
C TYR A 355 -14.69 -21.94 -8.52
N LYS A 356 -14.81 -22.55 -7.34
CA LYS A 356 -15.98 -22.30 -6.49
C LYS A 356 -15.95 -20.83 -6.08
N GLN A 357 -17.10 -20.16 -6.04
CA GLN A 357 -17.22 -18.78 -5.60
C GLN A 357 -18.22 -18.62 -4.46
N GLU A 358 -18.03 -17.61 -3.62
CA GLU A 358 -18.94 -17.20 -2.53
C GLU A 358 -18.80 -15.70 -2.25
N ASN A 359 -19.80 -15.07 -1.63
CA ASN A 359 -19.68 -13.70 -1.13
C ASN A 359 -18.97 -13.69 0.24
N ILE A 360 -17.65 -13.61 0.21
CA ILE A 360 -16.82 -13.73 1.42
C ILE A 360 -16.63 -12.42 2.19
N PHE A 361 -16.92 -11.26 1.60
CA PHE A 361 -16.58 -9.97 2.22
C PHE A 361 -17.77 -9.21 2.79
N ARG A 362 -19.01 -9.59 2.48
CA ARG A 362 -20.22 -8.87 2.90
C ARG A 362 -20.23 -8.50 4.38
N SER A 363 -20.12 -9.48 5.28
CA SER A 363 -20.18 -9.24 6.72
C SER A 363 -19.03 -8.35 7.23
N TYR A 364 -17.85 -8.45 6.61
CA TYR A 364 -16.70 -7.61 6.94
C TYR A 364 -16.95 -6.16 6.56
N VAL A 365 -17.39 -5.92 5.31
CA VAL A 365 -17.67 -4.58 4.83
C VAL A 365 -18.83 -3.95 5.60
N ASP A 366 -19.91 -4.70 5.83
CA ASP A 366 -21.06 -4.24 6.61
C ASP A 366 -20.61 -3.73 8.00
N LYS A 367 -19.85 -4.53 8.76
CA LYS A 367 -19.36 -4.14 10.09
C LYS A 367 -18.54 -2.84 10.06
N PHE A 368 -17.50 -2.77 9.22
CA PHE A 368 -16.60 -1.62 9.24
C PHE A 368 -17.20 -0.38 8.58
N TYR A 369 -18.16 -0.55 7.66
CA TYR A 369 -18.87 0.58 7.09
C TYR A 369 -19.85 1.19 8.10
N THR A 370 -20.62 0.36 8.80
CA THR A 370 -21.50 0.81 9.90
C THR A 370 -20.70 1.52 10.98
N LEU A 371 -19.64 0.90 11.52
CA LEU A 371 -18.77 1.56 12.51
C LEU A 371 -18.22 2.89 12.01
N ARG A 372 -17.84 2.98 10.73
CA ARG A 372 -17.35 4.24 10.16
C ARG A 372 -18.43 5.32 10.15
N MET A 373 -19.67 4.97 9.86
CA MET A 373 -20.79 5.93 9.86
C MET A 373 -21.15 6.35 11.29
N ASP A 374 -21.17 5.41 12.23
CA ASP A 374 -21.43 5.69 13.66
C ASP A 374 -20.38 6.64 14.24
N PHE A 375 -19.09 6.43 13.95
CA PHE A 375 -18.05 7.35 14.40
C PHE A 375 -18.11 8.71 13.69
N LYS A 376 -18.56 8.74 12.42
CA LYS A 376 -18.73 9.98 11.68
C LYS A 376 -19.88 10.81 12.27
N SER A 377 -21.01 10.19 12.62
CA SER A 377 -22.13 10.89 13.25
C SER A 377 -21.81 11.35 14.67
N ALA A 378 -20.95 10.61 15.38
CA ALA A 378 -20.46 10.98 16.71
C ALA A 378 -19.30 12.01 16.70
N GLY A 379 -18.79 12.43 15.54
CA GLY A 379 -17.67 13.38 15.43
C GLY A 379 -16.32 12.83 15.89
N VAL A 380 -16.11 11.51 15.81
CA VAL A 380 -14.88 10.81 16.26
C VAL A 380 -13.99 10.50 15.06
N ASP A 381 -13.38 11.55 14.49
CA ASP A 381 -12.60 11.49 13.24
C ASP A 381 -11.45 10.48 13.27
N GLU A 382 -10.83 10.26 14.43
CA GLU A 382 -9.76 9.29 14.59
C GLU A 382 -10.19 7.85 14.25
N TYR A 383 -11.42 7.48 14.60
CA TYR A 383 -11.92 6.13 14.36
C TYR A 383 -12.55 5.99 12.96
N VAL A 384 -13.05 7.08 12.38
CA VAL A 384 -13.48 7.13 10.97
C VAL A 384 -12.34 6.72 10.04
N GLU A 385 -11.14 7.30 10.25
CA GLU A 385 -9.97 6.99 9.44
C GLU A 385 -9.44 5.56 9.67
N LEU A 386 -9.52 5.04 10.90
CA LEU A 386 -9.17 3.64 11.18
C LEU A 386 -10.10 2.66 10.44
N CYS A 387 -11.42 2.87 10.49
CA CYS A 387 -12.39 2.03 9.80
C CYS A 387 -12.15 2.05 8.27
N LYS A 388 -11.92 3.24 7.70
CA LYS A 388 -11.57 3.40 6.28
C LYS A 388 -10.32 2.59 5.89
N LYS A 389 -9.27 2.64 6.71
CA LYS A 389 -8.03 1.88 6.46
C LYS A 389 -8.26 0.37 6.55
N MET A 390 -9.09 -0.11 7.47
CA MET A 390 -9.44 -1.53 7.59
C MET A 390 -10.18 -2.04 6.34
N LEU A 391 -11.21 -1.30 5.90
CA LEU A 391 -11.97 -1.58 4.68
C LEU A 391 -11.07 -1.74 3.44
N ASN A 392 -10.14 -0.81 3.23
CA ASN A 392 -9.34 -0.77 2.00
C ASN A 392 -8.10 -1.68 2.03
N SER A 393 -7.62 -2.09 3.19
CA SER A 393 -6.35 -2.83 3.31
C SER A 393 -6.50 -4.36 3.21
N LEU A 394 -7.72 -4.89 3.34
CA LEU A 394 -7.96 -6.33 3.39
C LEU A 394 -7.63 -7.02 2.06
N TYR A 395 -8.26 -6.61 0.96
CA TYR A 395 -8.19 -7.37 -0.30
C TYR A 395 -6.74 -7.52 -0.83
N GLY A 396 -5.91 -6.51 -0.59
CA GLY A 396 -4.50 -6.51 -0.99
C GLY A 396 -3.69 -7.66 -0.38
N LYS A 397 -4.12 -8.21 0.77
CA LYS A 397 -3.48 -9.37 1.41
C LYS A 397 -3.62 -10.65 0.59
N PHE A 398 -4.75 -10.84 -0.09
CA PHE A 398 -4.93 -11.97 -1.00
C PHE A 398 -4.03 -11.84 -2.25
N GLY A 399 -3.66 -10.62 -2.63
CA GLY A 399 -2.73 -10.35 -3.72
C GLY A 399 -1.26 -10.23 -3.30
N GLN A 400 -0.90 -10.49 -2.04
CA GLN A 400 0.44 -10.20 -1.53
C GLN A 400 1.53 -11.09 -2.16
N LYS A 401 2.66 -10.48 -2.55
CA LYS A 401 3.92 -11.16 -2.88
C LYS A 401 4.94 -10.97 -1.76
N GLY A 402 5.90 -11.88 -1.67
CA GLY A 402 7.01 -11.82 -0.72
C GLY A 402 8.36 -11.93 -1.42
N GLU A 403 9.39 -11.37 -0.80
CA GLU A 403 10.78 -11.67 -1.13
C GLU A 403 11.23 -12.91 -0.37
N ASN A 404 11.78 -13.89 -1.08
CA ASN A 404 12.28 -15.12 -0.50
C ASN A 404 13.78 -14.98 -0.21
N TRP A 405 14.09 -14.65 1.04
CA TRP A 405 15.46 -14.59 1.54
C TRP A 405 15.80 -15.88 2.27
N SER A 406 16.95 -16.47 1.93
CA SER A 406 17.48 -17.65 2.61
C SER A 406 18.82 -17.31 3.24
N LYS A 407 19.01 -17.64 4.52
CA LYS A 407 20.34 -17.56 5.15
C LYS A 407 21.25 -18.59 4.47
N ILE A 408 22.45 -18.19 4.10
CA ILE A 408 23.47 -19.05 3.48
C ILE A 408 24.79 -19.07 4.24
N GLY A 409 24.96 -18.24 5.26
CA GLY A 409 26.15 -18.27 6.11
C GLY A 409 26.11 -17.23 7.22
N ASP A 410 27.17 -17.24 8.03
CA ASP A 410 27.48 -16.22 9.02
C ASP A 410 28.70 -15.43 8.56
N CYS A 411 28.68 -14.12 8.76
CA CYS A 411 29.71 -13.19 8.30
C CYS A 411 29.95 -12.10 9.37
N PRO A 412 30.44 -12.46 10.57
CA PRO A 412 30.46 -11.56 11.73
C PRO A 412 31.31 -10.29 11.52
N ASN A 413 32.32 -10.37 10.65
CA ASN A 413 33.27 -9.29 10.38
C ASN A 413 32.89 -8.42 9.17
N GLU A 414 31.81 -8.76 8.45
CA GLU A 414 31.35 -8.02 7.28
C GLU A 414 30.43 -6.84 7.68
N PRO A 415 30.55 -5.65 7.05
CA PRO A 415 29.62 -4.55 7.28
C PRO A 415 28.22 -4.87 6.77
N ASP A 416 27.20 -4.27 7.39
CA ASP A 416 25.81 -4.42 6.96
C ASP A 416 25.59 -3.72 5.60
N ARG A 417 25.17 -4.47 4.58
CA ARG A 417 24.97 -3.97 3.20
C ARG A 417 24.05 -4.87 2.38
N GLU A 418 23.59 -4.34 1.25
CA GLU A 418 23.02 -5.14 0.17
C GLU A 418 23.81 -4.92 -1.12
N GLU A 419 24.15 -6.00 -1.81
CA GLU A 419 24.91 -5.97 -3.06
C GLU A 419 24.22 -6.79 -4.16
N LEU A 420 24.41 -6.36 -5.41
CA LEU A 420 23.94 -7.06 -6.59
C LEU A 420 25.12 -7.83 -7.17
N VAL A 421 25.00 -9.15 -7.22
CA VAL A 421 26.04 -10.06 -7.71
C VAL A 421 25.61 -10.64 -9.05
N PHE A 422 26.53 -10.65 -10.01
CA PHE A 422 26.34 -11.25 -11.33
C PHE A 422 27.09 -12.59 -11.36
N ASN A 423 26.37 -13.70 -11.57
CA ASN A 423 27.02 -15.00 -11.64
C ASN A 423 27.79 -15.15 -12.96
N VAL A 424 29.09 -15.43 -12.87
CA VAL A 424 29.94 -15.78 -14.02
C VAL A 424 29.45 -17.11 -14.58
N GLY A 425 28.60 -17.06 -15.62
CA GLY A 425 27.93 -18.22 -16.24
C GLY A 425 26.39 -18.20 -16.16
N GLY A 426 25.79 -17.36 -15.31
CA GLY A 426 24.34 -17.20 -15.21
C GLY A 426 23.87 -15.85 -15.72
N ARG A 427 22.94 -15.81 -16.68
CA ARG A 427 22.30 -14.55 -17.16
C ARG A 427 21.42 -13.84 -16.11
N ARG A 428 21.61 -14.09 -14.81
CA ARG A 428 20.76 -13.59 -13.71
C ARG A 428 21.59 -12.90 -12.65
N ALA A 429 21.26 -11.64 -12.40
CA ALA A 429 21.73 -10.91 -11.23
C ALA A 429 20.98 -11.41 -9.98
N THR A 430 21.72 -11.67 -8.90
CA THR A 430 21.19 -12.10 -7.59
C THR A 430 21.55 -11.06 -6.54
N LYS A 431 20.74 -10.93 -5.48
CA LYS A 431 21.05 -10.01 -4.37
C LYS A 431 21.57 -10.77 -3.17
N LEU A 432 22.66 -10.27 -2.59
CA LEU A 432 23.14 -10.67 -1.28
C LEU A 432 22.80 -9.59 -0.26
N ARG A 433 22.49 -10.02 0.97
CA ARG A 433 22.29 -9.14 2.12
C ARG A 433 23.19 -9.61 3.25
N TYR A 434 24.04 -8.71 3.71
CA TYR A 434 24.85 -8.83 4.90
C TYR A 434 24.11 -8.04 5.98
N LEU A 435 23.59 -8.71 7.01
CA LEU A 435 22.84 -8.03 8.06
C LEU A 435 23.03 -8.73 9.41
N LEU A 436 23.47 -7.99 10.43
CA LEU A 436 23.73 -8.46 11.80
C LEU A 436 24.72 -9.65 11.85
N GLY A 437 25.72 -9.60 10.98
CA GLY A 437 26.73 -10.65 10.84
C GLY A 437 26.18 -11.96 10.27
N GLU A 438 25.08 -11.91 9.54
CA GLU A 438 24.50 -13.03 8.79
C GLU A 438 24.42 -12.71 7.30
N LEU A 439 24.63 -13.72 6.46
CA LEU A 439 24.59 -13.61 5.00
C LEU A 439 23.32 -14.27 4.46
N PHE A 440 22.56 -13.53 3.66
CA PHE A 440 21.33 -13.99 3.01
C PHE A 440 21.40 -13.83 1.50
N ILE A 441 20.80 -14.77 0.78
CA ILE A 441 20.60 -14.71 -0.67
C ILE A 441 19.12 -14.53 -1.02
N MET A 442 18.81 -13.64 -1.96
CA MET A 442 17.46 -13.49 -2.50
C MET A 442 17.20 -14.58 -3.55
N ARG A 443 16.42 -15.60 -3.19
CA ARG A 443 16.03 -16.71 -4.08
C ARG A 443 14.97 -16.32 -5.11
N GLY A 444 14.28 -15.19 -4.90
CA GLY A 444 13.33 -14.63 -5.85
C GLY A 444 12.15 -13.92 -5.18
N HIS A 445 11.16 -13.57 -6.00
CA HIS A 445 9.88 -13.04 -5.55
C HIS A 445 8.80 -14.10 -5.77
N GLY A 446 8.00 -14.38 -4.75
CA GLY A 446 7.00 -15.44 -4.80
C GLY A 446 5.67 -15.04 -4.17
N GLU A 447 4.73 -15.97 -4.22
CA GLU A 447 3.49 -15.88 -3.48
C GLU A 447 3.75 -15.90 -1.98
N SER A 448 3.05 -15.04 -1.24
CA SER A 448 3.00 -15.19 0.22
C SER A 448 2.24 -16.46 0.60
N PHE A 449 2.42 -16.93 1.84
CA PHE A 449 1.82 -18.19 2.27
C PHE A 449 0.28 -18.19 2.12
N ASP A 450 -0.39 -17.13 2.56
CA ASP A 450 -1.86 -17.05 2.53
C ASP A 450 -2.43 -16.33 1.28
N SER A 451 -1.62 -16.00 0.27
CA SER A 451 -2.15 -15.28 -0.91
C SER A 451 -3.02 -16.16 -1.80
N PHE A 452 -4.11 -15.59 -2.29
CA PHE A 452 -4.94 -16.13 -3.35
C PHE A 452 -5.19 -15.04 -4.41
N PRO A 453 -4.27 -14.89 -5.39
CA PRO A 453 -4.29 -13.76 -6.32
C PRO A 453 -5.61 -13.60 -7.09
N ALA A 454 -6.30 -14.70 -7.40
CA ALA A 454 -7.62 -14.67 -8.02
C ALA A 454 -8.62 -13.77 -7.26
N ILE A 455 -8.64 -13.79 -5.93
CA ILE A 455 -9.56 -12.97 -5.12
C ILE A 455 -9.27 -11.48 -5.34
N ALA A 456 -8.00 -11.08 -5.22
CA ALA A 456 -7.59 -9.69 -5.40
C ALA A 456 -7.80 -9.21 -6.85
N ALA A 457 -7.57 -10.08 -7.84
CA ALA A 457 -7.84 -9.81 -9.24
C ALA A 457 -9.33 -9.53 -9.49
N HIS A 458 -10.23 -10.32 -8.89
CA HIS A 458 -11.68 -10.11 -9.01
C HIS A 458 -12.11 -8.79 -8.37
N VAL A 459 -11.62 -8.44 -7.17
CA VAL A 459 -11.94 -7.14 -6.54
C VAL A 459 -11.55 -5.99 -7.46
N ALA A 460 -10.34 -6.02 -8.02
CA ALA A 460 -9.87 -4.98 -8.93
C ALA A 460 -10.68 -4.95 -10.24
N ALA A 461 -11.03 -6.11 -10.80
CA ALA A 461 -11.84 -6.21 -12.00
C ALA A 461 -13.27 -5.68 -11.80
N TYR A 462 -13.92 -6.01 -10.68
CA TYR A 462 -15.22 -5.43 -10.35
C TYR A 462 -15.14 -3.91 -10.21
N GLY A 463 -14.10 -3.38 -9.56
CA GLY A 463 -13.89 -1.93 -9.45
C GLY A 463 -13.73 -1.26 -10.82
N ARG A 464 -12.94 -1.85 -11.73
CA ARG A 464 -12.80 -1.35 -13.11
C ARG A 464 -14.11 -1.38 -13.89
N MET A 465 -14.87 -2.48 -13.78
CA MET A 465 -16.15 -2.61 -14.49
C MET A 465 -17.22 -1.66 -13.94
N TYR A 466 -17.18 -1.35 -12.64
CA TYR A 466 -18.05 -0.33 -12.06
C TYR A 466 -17.70 1.06 -12.60
N LEU A 467 -16.42 1.46 -12.58
CA LEU A 467 -15.99 2.73 -13.18
C LEU A 467 -16.35 2.80 -14.67
N TRP A 468 -16.19 1.71 -15.42
CA TRP A 468 -16.60 1.64 -16.82
C TRP A 468 -18.10 1.88 -17.01
N ALA A 469 -18.95 1.29 -16.14
CA ALA A 469 -20.38 1.56 -16.18
C ALA A 469 -20.71 3.03 -15.94
N VAL A 470 -20.04 3.67 -14.96
CA VAL A 470 -20.17 5.11 -14.69
C VAL A 470 -19.73 5.95 -15.89
N MET A 471 -18.61 5.61 -16.54
CA MET A 471 -18.14 6.31 -17.74
C MET A 471 -19.12 6.19 -18.91
N GLN A 472 -19.69 5.00 -19.13
CA GLN A 472 -20.71 4.81 -20.18
C GLN A 472 -21.95 5.65 -19.89
N GLN A 473 -22.39 5.72 -18.63
CA GLN A 473 -23.54 6.51 -18.24
C GLN A 473 -23.27 8.02 -18.37
N ALA A 474 -22.08 8.51 -17.99
CA ALA A 474 -21.68 9.91 -18.21
C ALA A 474 -21.70 10.29 -19.71
N GLY A 475 -21.43 9.32 -20.58
CA GLY A 475 -21.41 9.48 -22.03
C GLY A 475 -20.06 9.93 -22.56
N TYR A 476 -19.66 9.37 -23.72
CA TYR A 476 -18.43 9.74 -24.40
C TYR A 476 -18.40 11.24 -24.71
N GLY A 477 -17.24 11.88 -24.52
CA GLY A 477 -17.05 13.32 -24.67
C GLY A 477 -17.36 14.15 -23.41
N ASN A 478 -17.98 13.56 -22.38
CA ASN A 478 -18.34 14.27 -21.14
C ASN A 478 -17.42 13.92 -19.96
N TYR A 479 -16.32 13.20 -20.19
CA TYR A 479 -15.34 12.86 -19.18
C TYR A 479 -13.90 13.07 -19.68
N PHE A 480 -13.01 13.54 -18.81
CA PHE A 480 -11.70 14.07 -19.22
C PHE A 480 -10.51 13.36 -18.54
N TYR A 481 -10.72 12.82 -17.35
CA TYR A 481 -9.70 12.09 -16.59
C TYR A 481 -10.34 11.10 -15.62
N CYS A 482 -9.66 9.98 -15.35
CA CYS A 482 -10.03 9.08 -14.26
C CYS A 482 -8.81 8.55 -13.50
N ASP A 483 -9.01 8.28 -12.21
CA ASP A 483 -8.02 7.59 -11.35
C ASP A 483 -8.74 6.68 -10.35
N THR A 484 -8.86 5.40 -10.72
CA THR A 484 -9.43 4.29 -9.96
C THR A 484 -10.91 4.42 -9.63
N ASP A 485 -11.25 5.36 -8.75
CA ASP A 485 -12.58 5.65 -8.20
C ASP A 485 -13.03 7.09 -8.46
N SER A 486 -12.20 7.89 -9.12
CA SER A 486 -12.51 9.27 -9.49
C SER A 486 -12.73 9.45 -11.00
N LEU A 487 -13.61 10.38 -11.36
CA LEU A 487 -13.95 10.75 -12.74
C LEU A 487 -14.17 12.26 -12.84
N PHE A 488 -13.54 12.90 -13.83
CA PHE A 488 -13.70 14.35 -14.08
C PHE A 488 -14.68 14.51 -15.23
N VAL A 489 -15.77 15.26 -15.02
CA VAL A 489 -16.87 15.42 -15.97
C VAL A 489 -17.28 16.88 -16.13
N ASN A 490 -18.01 17.20 -17.21
CA ASN A 490 -18.70 18.48 -17.36
C ASN A 490 -20.16 18.40 -16.87
N ASP A 491 -20.93 19.48 -17.05
CA ASP A 491 -22.35 19.58 -16.66
C ASP A 491 -23.20 18.43 -17.23
N LYS A 492 -23.04 18.10 -18.52
CA LYS A 492 -23.80 17.02 -19.16
C LYS A 492 -23.45 15.66 -18.56
N GLY A 493 -22.16 15.40 -18.34
CA GLY A 493 -21.70 14.17 -17.70
C GLY A 493 -22.22 14.03 -16.26
N LEU A 494 -22.29 15.13 -15.51
CA LEU A 494 -22.86 15.15 -14.16
C LEU A 494 -24.37 14.88 -14.18
N HIS A 495 -25.12 15.55 -15.06
CA HIS A 495 -26.57 15.36 -15.16
C HIS A 495 -26.93 13.91 -15.49
N ASN A 496 -26.20 13.27 -16.41
CA ASN A 496 -26.41 11.87 -16.73
C ASN A 496 -26.17 10.92 -15.53
N LEU A 497 -25.40 11.35 -14.53
CA LEU A 497 -25.05 10.59 -13.33
C LEU A 497 -25.89 10.95 -12.10
N GLU A 498 -26.91 11.81 -12.24
CA GLU A 498 -27.66 12.39 -11.12
C GLU A 498 -28.28 11.32 -10.20
N ASN A 499 -28.78 10.21 -10.77
CA ASN A 499 -29.35 9.09 -10.02
C ASN A 499 -28.33 8.27 -9.21
N LEU A 500 -27.03 8.50 -9.39
CA LEU A 500 -25.94 7.87 -8.63
C LEU A 500 -25.37 8.80 -7.55
N LEU A 501 -25.83 10.05 -7.45
CA LEU A 501 -25.28 11.04 -6.53
C LEU A 501 -25.79 10.82 -5.10
N ASP A 502 -24.86 10.56 -4.17
CA ASP A 502 -25.10 10.59 -2.73
C ASP A 502 -23.77 10.77 -1.99
N ASN A 503 -23.75 11.66 -0.99
CA ASN A 503 -22.53 12.01 -0.25
C ASN A 503 -22.04 10.92 0.72
N THR A 504 -22.85 9.90 0.98
CA THR A 504 -22.67 8.95 2.07
C THR A 504 -23.00 7.50 1.74
N ALA A 505 -23.84 7.23 0.75
CA ALA A 505 -24.23 5.88 0.41
C ALA A 505 -23.04 5.09 -0.17
N LEU A 506 -22.89 3.84 0.27
CA LEU A 506 -21.79 2.97 -0.14
C LEU A 506 -21.89 2.69 -1.65
N GLY A 507 -20.85 3.04 -2.40
CA GLY A 507 -20.81 2.90 -3.86
C GLY A 507 -21.51 4.01 -4.63
N ALA A 508 -22.14 4.99 -3.97
CA ALA A 508 -22.64 6.18 -4.66
C ALA A 508 -21.49 7.13 -5.04
N ILE A 509 -21.79 8.10 -5.89
CA ILE A 509 -20.87 9.11 -6.37
C ILE A 509 -21.07 10.39 -5.57
N LYS A 510 -19.99 11.02 -5.15
CA LYS A 510 -20.01 12.35 -4.53
C LYS A 510 -19.19 13.34 -5.33
N ILE A 511 -19.59 14.60 -5.27
CA ILE A 511 -18.84 15.73 -5.82
C ILE A 511 -17.79 16.13 -4.78
N ILE A 512 -16.51 16.06 -5.15
CA ILE A 512 -15.39 16.46 -4.28
C ILE A 512 -15.01 17.91 -4.49
N GLU A 513 -15.08 18.37 -5.74
CA GLU A 513 -14.62 19.69 -6.14
C GLU A 513 -15.35 20.12 -7.42
N HIS A 514 -15.60 21.40 -7.53
CA HIS A 514 -16.19 22.07 -8.69
C HIS A 514 -15.26 23.21 -9.09
N THR A 515 -15.01 23.35 -10.39
CA THR A 515 -14.14 24.38 -10.95
C THR A 515 -14.53 24.69 -12.38
N ASN A 516 -14.20 25.90 -12.85
CA ASN A 516 -14.26 26.27 -14.27
C ASN A 516 -12.89 26.15 -14.96
N LEU A 517 -11.84 25.72 -14.25
CA LEU A 517 -10.48 25.61 -14.76
C LEU A 517 -9.81 24.31 -14.32
N ILE A 518 -9.44 23.48 -15.30
CA ILE A 518 -8.61 22.29 -15.14
C ILE A 518 -7.47 22.33 -16.16
N ASN A 519 -6.25 21.94 -15.75
CA ASN A 519 -5.16 21.69 -16.68
C ASN A 519 -4.64 20.26 -16.47
N ILE A 520 -4.89 19.37 -17.44
CA ILE A 520 -4.46 17.96 -17.40
C ILE A 520 -3.20 17.82 -18.24
N ARG A 521 -2.07 17.50 -17.60
CA ARG A 521 -0.78 17.32 -18.28
C ARG A 521 -0.37 15.86 -18.40
N GLY A 522 -1.03 14.98 -17.64
CA GLY A 522 -0.82 13.56 -17.72
C GLY A 522 -1.37 12.81 -16.51
N LEU A 523 -0.93 11.56 -16.38
CA LEU A 523 -1.38 10.66 -15.31
C LEU A 523 -0.92 11.16 -13.94
N LYS A 524 -1.88 11.58 -13.11
CA LYS A 524 -1.61 12.20 -11.80
C LYS A 524 -0.66 13.41 -11.92
N ASP A 525 -0.79 14.16 -13.03
CA ASP A 525 -0.16 15.46 -13.28
C ASP A 525 -1.23 16.41 -13.82
N TYR A 526 -1.89 17.12 -12.92
CA TYR A 526 -2.96 18.06 -13.26
C TYR A 526 -3.10 19.18 -12.24
N THR A 527 -3.77 20.25 -12.64
CA THR A 527 -4.17 21.37 -11.78
C THR A 527 -5.69 21.50 -11.82
N ILE A 528 -6.31 21.62 -10.66
CA ILE A 528 -7.76 21.87 -10.49
C ILE A 528 -7.88 23.16 -9.69
N GLY A 529 -8.37 24.24 -10.30
CA GLY A 529 -8.32 25.57 -9.68
C GLY A 529 -6.90 25.92 -9.21
N ASN A 530 -6.71 26.10 -7.91
CA ASN A 530 -5.40 26.40 -7.30
C ASN A 530 -4.65 25.16 -6.80
N ARG A 531 -5.25 23.97 -6.89
CA ARG A 531 -4.68 22.72 -6.37
C ARG A 531 -3.87 22.03 -7.46
N GLU A 532 -2.57 21.91 -7.25
CA GLU A 532 -1.67 21.18 -8.14
C GLU A 532 -1.40 19.75 -7.61
N VAL A 533 -1.53 18.76 -8.49
CA VAL A 533 -1.24 17.35 -8.20
C VAL A 533 -0.20 16.87 -9.19
N ILE A 534 1.01 16.57 -8.72
CA ILE A 534 2.10 16.04 -9.56
C ILE A 534 2.71 14.80 -8.91
N LYS A 535 2.57 13.66 -9.57
CA LYS A 535 3.09 12.38 -9.09
C LYS A 535 4.61 12.41 -8.97
N GLY A 536 5.07 12.09 -7.78
CA GLY A 536 6.49 11.92 -7.50
C GLY A 536 7.23 13.23 -7.22
N ILE A 537 6.55 14.38 -7.28
CA ILE A 537 7.05 15.66 -6.79
C ILE A 537 6.54 15.86 -5.35
N ARG A 538 7.43 16.27 -4.44
CA ARG A 538 7.08 16.52 -3.04
C ARG A 538 6.37 17.87 -2.90
N LYS A 539 5.52 18.03 -1.88
CA LYS A 539 4.81 19.28 -1.59
C LYS A 539 5.76 20.48 -1.40
N LEU A 540 6.93 20.26 -0.81
CA LEU A 540 7.97 21.28 -0.57
C LEU A 540 9.04 21.31 -1.66
N ALA A 541 8.82 20.66 -2.81
CA ALA A 541 9.75 20.75 -3.92
C ALA A 541 9.75 22.17 -4.50
N ILE A 542 10.93 22.67 -4.87
CA ILE A 542 11.09 23.99 -5.46
C ILE A 542 11.00 23.83 -6.98
N LYS A 543 10.06 24.53 -7.61
CA LYS A 543 9.98 24.59 -9.07
C LYS A 543 11.09 25.52 -9.57
N VAL A 544 12.09 24.97 -10.26
CA VAL A 544 13.23 25.74 -10.79
C VAL A 544 13.04 26.16 -12.25
N ALA A 545 12.24 25.41 -12.99
CA ALA A 545 11.79 25.75 -14.35
C ALA A 545 10.50 24.97 -14.65
N ASP A 546 9.85 25.20 -15.80
CA ASP A 546 8.69 24.38 -16.15
C ASP A 546 9.06 22.90 -16.31
N GLY A 547 8.30 22.03 -15.66
CA GLY A 547 8.58 20.60 -15.59
C GLY A 547 9.85 20.21 -14.82
N VAL A 548 10.56 21.15 -14.18
CA VAL A 548 11.81 20.89 -13.44
C VAL A 548 11.68 21.30 -11.99
N TYR A 549 11.93 20.32 -11.10
CA TYR A 549 11.77 20.49 -9.65
C TYR A 549 13.01 20.03 -8.91
N GLU A 550 13.40 20.78 -7.88
CA GLU A 550 14.40 20.36 -6.91
C GLU A 550 13.72 19.89 -5.63
N GLN A 551 14.16 18.74 -5.12
CA GLN A 551 13.60 18.17 -3.90
C GLN A 551 14.60 17.27 -3.19
N GLU A 552 14.41 17.13 -1.90
CA GLU A 552 15.17 16.19 -1.08
C GLU A 552 14.77 14.73 -1.34
N ILE A 553 15.78 13.86 -1.33
CA ILE A 553 15.66 12.42 -1.14
C ILE A 553 16.07 12.08 0.28
N TRP A 554 15.14 11.45 0.97
CA TRP A 554 15.34 10.83 2.27
C TRP A 554 15.60 9.33 2.05
N PRO A 555 16.77 8.80 2.44
CA PRO A 555 17.09 7.39 2.23
C PRO A 555 16.10 6.43 2.90
N SER A 556 15.74 5.35 2.21
CA SER A 556 15.14 4.16 2.81
C SER A 556 16.22 3.20 3.32
N PHE A 557 15.90 2.21 4.16
CA PHE A 557 16.89 1.20 4.58
C PHE A 557 17.55 0.52 3.38
N LYS A 558 16.78 0.22 2.33
CA LYS A 558 17.33 -0.35 1.09
C LYS A 558 18.33 0.60 0.41
N GLY A 559 18.05 1.90 0.41
CA GLY A 559 18.98 2.92 -0.08
C GLY A 559 20.26 2.99 0.74
N LEU A 560 20.14 2.96 2.08
CA LEU A 560 21.27 2.98 3.01
C LEU A 560 22.16 1.73 2.89
N LEU A 561 21.55 0.54 2.87
CA LEU A 561 22.25 -0.74 2.72
C LEU A 561 22.96 -0.86 1.38
N ARG A 562 22.37 -0.33 0.29
CA ARG A 562 23.02 -0.31 -1.03
C ARG A 562 24.22 0.63 -1.09
N ARG A 563 24.21 1.72 -0.32
CA ARG A 563 25.32 2.68 -0.22
C ARG A 563 26.44 2.20 0.72
N GLN A 564 26.31 1.03 1.35
CA GLN A 564 27.28 0.44 2.28
C GLN A 564 27.62 1.30 3.52
N HIS A 565 26.79 2.31 3.82
CA HIS A 565 26.89 3.15 5.00
C HIS A 565 25.58 3.12 5.80
N PRO A 566 25.17 1.95 6.33
CA PRO A 566 23.87 1.72 6.95
C PRO A 566 23.62 2.55 8.23
N ASP A 567 24.70 3.05 8.83
CA ASP A 567 24.71 3.88 10.04
C ASP A 567 24.84 5.39 9.76
N VAL A 568 24.91 5.82 8.49
CA VAL A 568 25.00 7.24 8.12
C VAL A 568 23.72 7.65 7.41
N TYR A 569 22.94 8.53 8.02
CA TYR A 569 21.77 9.11 7.37
C TYR A 569 22.17 10.43 6.70
N ALA A 570 22.15 10.45 5.36
CA ALA A 570 22.44 11.65 4.58
C ALA A 570 21.27 11.94 3.63
N ILE A 571 20.69 13.14 3.79
CA ILE A 571 19.65 13.67 2.91
C ILE A 571 20.37 14.30 1.71
N SER A 572 19.89 14.01 0.50
CA SER A 572 20.48 14.54 -0.72
C SER A 572 19.44 15.31 -1.54
N THR A 573 19.80 16.45 -2.10
CA THR A 573 18.98 17.21 -3.05
C THR A 573 19.12 16.62 -4.44
N ILE A 574 17.99 16.39 -5.12
CA ILE A 574 17.99 15.98 -6.52
C ILE A 574 17.16 16.94 -7.36
N ARG A 575 17.50 16.99 -8.65
CA ARG A 575 16.67 17.62 -9.67
C ARG A 575 15.87 16.55 -10.41
N LYS A 576 14.57 16.76 -10.53
CA LYS A 576 13.65 15.95 -11.32
C LYS A 576 13.17 16.71 -12.54
N ARG A 577 13.28 16.09 -13.71
CA ARG A 577 12.70 16.57 -14.95
C ARG A 577 11.52 15.67 -15.31
N LEU A 578 10.33 16.25 -15.44
CA LEU A 578 9.13 15.56 -15.87
C LEU A 578 9.11 15.56 -17.40
N SER A 579 9.01 14.37 -18.01
CA SER A 579 8.88 14.29 -19.47
C SER A 579 7.52 14.76 -19.98
N ARG A 580 6.46 14.64 -19.15
CA ARG A 580 5.04 14.90 -19.50
C ARG A 580 4.55 14.18 -20.77
N GLU A 581 5.26 13.14 -21.18
CA GLU A 581 4.87 12.30 -22.29
C GLU A 581 3.74 11.36 -21.86
N TYR A 582 2.62 11.42 -22.59
CA TYR A 582 1.52 10.49 -22.40
C TYR A 582 1.73 9.22 -23.24
N THR A 583 1.63 8.06 -22.60
CA THR A 583 2.05 6.77 -23.22
C THR A 583 0.97 5.68 -23.15
N LYS A 584 -0.31 6.06 -23.09
CA LYS A 584 -1.42 5.09 -22.97
C LYS A 584 -2.47 5.22 -24.10
N GLY A 585 -2.21 6.10 -25.05
CA GLY A 585 -3.06 6.39 -26.20
C GLY A 585 -2.38 7.42 -27.08
N THR A 586 -2.99 7.69 -28.23
CA THR A 586 -2.55 8.72 -29.17
C THR A 586 -3.23 10.04 -28.79
N VAL A 587 -2.45 11.10 -28.69
CA VAL A 587 -2.95 12.45 -28.38
C VAL A 587 -3.13 13.19 -29.71
N SER A 588 -4.34 13.66 -29.99
CA SER A 588 -4.61 14.51 -31.16
C SER A 588 -4.16 15.96 -30.92
N PRO A 589 -4.04 16.79 -31.97
CA PRO A 589 -3.58 18.17 -31.83
C PRO A 589 -4.45 19.06 -30.92
N ASP A 590 -5.74 18.73 -30.79
CA ASP A 590 -6.71 19.41 -29.91
C ASP A 590 -6.69 18.90 -28.46
N GLY A 591 -5.84 17.90 -28.15
CA GLY A 591 -5.64 17.36 -26.81
C GLY A 591 -6.47 16.12 -26.49
N VAL A 592 -7.38 15.69 -27.37
CA VAL A 592 -8.17 14.47 -27.15
C VAL A 592 -7.26 13.23 -27.17
N VAL A 593 -7.51 12.28 -26.27
CA VAL A 593 -6.74 11.04 -26.17
C VAL A 593 -7.58 9.89 -26.73
N VAL A 594 -7.07 9.28 -27.80
CA VAL A 594 -7.66 8.10 -28.43
C VAL A 594 -6.91 6.84 -27.96
N PRO A 595 -7.60 5.74 -27.60
CA PRO A 595 -6.94 4.50 -27.21
C PRO A 595 -6.09 3.93 -28.35
N PHE A 596 -5.03 3.19 -28.01
CA PHE A 596 -4.29 2.44 -29.02
C PHE A 596 -5.16 1.37 -29.67
N VAL A 597 -5.05 1.23 -30.98
CA VAL A 597 -5.67 0.15 -31.76
C VAL A 597 -4.65 -0.98 -31.88
N PHE A 598 -4.98 -2.17 -31.40
CA PHE A 598 -4.17 -3.37 -31.57
C PHE A 598 -4.73 -4.22 -32.71
N ALA A 599 -3.86 -4.82 -33.51
CA ALA A 599 -4.23 -5.69 -34.63
C ALA A 599 -3.41 -6.98 -34.54
N ASP A 600 -3.96 -8.01 -33.87
CA ASP A 600 -3.40 -9.37 -33.80
C ASP A 600 -1.89 -9.45 -33.49
N ASP A 601 -1.45 -8.83 -32.39
CA ASP A 601 -0.08 -8.99 -31.91
C ASP A 601 0.03 -10.18 -30.92
N TYR A 602 0.90 -11.15 -31.27
CA TYR A 602 1.29 -12.32 -30.48
C TYR A 602 1.71 -12.02 -29.03
#